data_AF-A0A9E3WQP6-F1
#
_entry.id   AF-A0A9E3WQP6-F1
#
_cell.length_a   1.000
_cell.length_b   1.000
_cell.length_c   1.000
_cell.angle_alpha   90.00
_cell.angle_beta   90.00
_cell.angle_gamma   90.00
#
_symmetry.space_group_name_H-M   'P 1'
#
loop_
_entity.id
_entity.type
_entity.pdbx_description
1 polymer ?
#
loop_
_entity_poly.entity_id
_entity_poly.type
_entity_poly.pdbx_seq_one_letter_code
_entity_poly.pdbx_strand_id
1 'polypeptide(L)'
;RRAGRELDALEVLGGAGGVAQRAFKGDLQNAAQAPAAGAAKFRAADRDEEVVVDTVKQVGAKTFFRHGQVWVDSTATAEQIKHVKKIERFSKEYFDLAARFGKDAARYLAMEGSVQLRLGDEVYEF
;
A
#
# COMPACT_ATOMS: atom_id res chain seq x y z
N ARG A 1 -24.29 8.88 -47.26
CA ARG A 1 -23.88 9.21 -45.86
C ARG A 1 -25.07 9.70 -44.99
N ARG A 2 -26.22 9.00 -45.01
CA ARG A 2 -27.38 9.26 -44.12
C ARG A 2 -27.60 8.09 -43.15
N ALA A 3 -27.55 6.86 -43.65
CA ALA A 3 -27.68 5.63 -42.86
C ALA A 3 -26.71 5.50 -41.66
N GLY A 4 -25.45 5.95 -41.78
CA GLY A 4 -24.50 5.88 -40.66
C GLY A 4 -24.89 6.73 -39.44
N ARG A 5 -25.48 7.91 -39.67
CA ARG A 5 -25.91 8.80 -38.58
C ARG A 5 -27.17 8.31 -37.86
N GLU A 6 -28.02 7.54 -38.55
CA GLU A 6 -29.20 6.91 -37.94
C GLU A 6 -28.81 5.69 -37.10
N LEU A 7 -27.76 4.95 -37.49
CA LEU A 7 -27.20 3.85 -36.70
C LEU A 7 -26.55 4.35 -35.40
N ASP A 8 -25.73 5.41 -35.47
CA ASP A 8 -25.13 6.03 -34.28
C ASP A 8 -26.22 6.58 -33.32
N ALA A 9 -27.30 7.15 -33.87
CA ALA A 9 -28.42 7.64 -33.08
C ALA A 9 -29.21 6.50 -32.41
N LEU A 10 -29.35 5.35 -33.08
CA LEU A 10 -29.96 4.14 -32.52
C LEU A 10 -29.11 3.52 -31.40
N GLU A 11 -27.77 3.58 -31.50
CA GLU A 11 -26.86 3.10 -30.46
C GLU A 11 -26.96 3.95 -29.17
N VAL A 12 -27.10 5.27 -29.33
CA VAL A 12 -27.36 6.20 -28.22
C VAL A 12 -28.76 5.99 -27.62
N LEU A 13 -29.79 5.81 -28.45
CA LEU A 13 -31.16 5.48 -28.00
C LEU A 13 -31.27 4.09 -27.35
N GLY A 14 -30.41 3.14 -27.78
CA GLY A 14 -30.33 1.77 -27.27
C GLY A 14 -29.67 1.63 -25.89
N GLY A 15 -29.25 2.75 -25.28
CA GLY A 15 -28.74 2.76 -23.90
C GLY A 15 -27.27 2.39 -23.76
N ALA A 16 -26.52 2.24 -24.86
CA ALA A 16 -25.08 1.95 -24.84
C ALA A 16 -24.30 3.00 -24.04
N GLY A 17 -24.65 4.28 -24.18
CA GLY A 17 -24.06 5.37 -23.38
C GLY A 17 -24.31 5.23 -21.88
N GLY A 18 -25.50 4.75 -21.48
CA GLY A 18 -25.83 4.50 -20.07
C GLY A 18 -25.16 3.25 -19.50
N VAL A 19 -24.87 2.24 -20.32
CA VAL A 19 -24.07 1.07 -19.94
C VAL A 19 -22.61 1.48 -19.73
N ALA A 20 -22.03 2.24 -20.66
CA ALA A 20 -20.67 2.75 -20.56
C ALA A 20 -20.48 3.66 -19.32
N GLN A 21 -21.44 4.54 -19.04
CA GLN A 21 -21.39 5.39 -17.86
C GLN A 21 -21.45 4.60 -16.54
N ARG A 22 -22.23 3.51 -16.50
CA ARG A 22 -22.30 2.63 -15.32
C ARG A 22 -21.02 1.82 -15.12
N ALA A 23 -20.44 1.29 -16.20
CA ALA A 23 -19.15 0.61 -16.14
C ALA A 23 -18.06 1.54 -15.62
N PHE A 24 -17.93 2.73 -16.21
CA PHE A 24 -16.95 3.74 -15.79
C PHE A 24 -17.15 4.18 -14.34
N LYS A 25 -18.40 4.39 -13.89
CA LYS A 25 -18.69 4.68 -12.48
C LYS A 25 -18.27 3.53 -11.56
N GLY A 26 -18.51 2.28 -11.96
CA GLY A 26 -18.08 1.10 -11.21
C GLY A 26 -16.56 1.04 -11.07
N ASP A 27 -15.83 1.29 -12.15
CA ASP A 27 -14.36 1.33 -12.15
C ASP A 27 -13.82 2.42 -11.22
N LEU A 28 -14.44 3.61 -11.22
CA LEU A 28 -14.08 4.69 -10.30
C LEU A 28 -14.38 4.35 -8.83
N GLN A 29 -15.51 3.70 -8.55
CA GLN A 29 -15.86 3.25 -7.19
C GLN A 29 -14.88 2.18 -6.68
N ASN A 30 -14.48 1.25 -7.55
CA ASN A 30 -13.46 0.24 -7.24
C ASN A 30 -12.08 0.88 -7.02
N ALA A 31 -11.71 1.88 -7.83
CA ALA A 31 -10.46 2.61 -7.66
C ALA A 31 -10.42 3.41 -6.34
N ALA A 32 -11.55 3.98 -5.91
CA ALA A 32 -11.65 4.67 -4.62
C ALA A 32 -11.55 3.73 -3.41
N GLN A 33 -11.84 2.44 -3.60
CA GLN A 33 -11.71 1.39 -2.58
C GLN A 33 -10.38 0.61 -2.70
N ALA A 34 -9.49 1.02 -3.61
CA ALA A 34 -8.19 0.38 -3.74
C ALA A 34 -7.37 0.58 -2.46
N PRO A 35 -6.84 -0.49 -1.85
CA PRO A 35 -6.01 -0.36 -0.67
C PRO A 35 -4.78 0.50 -0.94
N ALA A 36 -4.32 1.18 0.11
CA ALA A 36 -3.03 1.85 0.09
C ALA A 36 -1.93 0.86 -0.34
N ALA A 37 -0.95 1.34 -1.09
CA ALA A 37 0.16 0.53 -1.56
C ALA A 37 0.80 -0.28 -0.40
N GLY A 38 0.72 -1.61 -0.49
CA GLY A 38 1.26 -2.56 0.50
C GLY A 38 0.30 -3.00 1.62
N ALA A 39 -0.95 -2.51 1.66
CA ALA A 39 -1.94 -3.02 2.61
C ALA A 39 -2.37 -4.45 2.24
N ALA A 40 -2.37 -5.35 3.22
CA ALA A 40 -2.74 -6.73 3.02
C ALA A 40 -4.27 -6.86 2.91
N LYS A 41 -4.73 -7.52 1.85
CA LYS A 41 -6.13 -7.88 1.65
C LYS A 41 -6.35 -9.29 2.18
N PHE A 42 -7.28 -9.45 3.11
CA PHE A 42 -7.67 -10.76 3.62
C PHE A 42 -9.12 -11.04 3.27
N ARG A 43 -9.43 -12.27 2.85
CA ARG A 43 -10.81 -12.73 2.69
C ARG A 43 -11.29 -13.27 4.03
N ALA A 44 -12.29 -12.62 4.62
CA ALA A 44 -12.88 -13.07 5.88
C ALA A 44 -13.59 -14.42 5.64
N ALA A 45 -13.14 -15.48 6.32
CA ALA A 45 -13.61 -16.85 6.11
C ALA A 45 -15.09 -17.06 6.48
N ASP A 46 -15.67 -16.15 7.28
CA ASP A 46 -17.06 -16.17 7.72
C ASP A 46 -18.01 -15.38 6.79
N ARG A 47 -17.50 -14.43 5.99
CA ARG A 47 -18.32 -13.46 5.24
C ARG A 47 -17.99 -13.33 3.76
N ASP A 48 -16.98 -14.05 3.27
CA ASP A 48 -16.49 -13.97 1.88
C ASP A 48 -16.27 -12.52 1.40
N GLU A 49 -15.85 -11.65 2.34
CA GLU A 49 -15.63 -10.22 2.14
C GLU A 49 -14.13 -9.93 2.12
N GLU A 50 -13.69 -9.09 1.19
CA GLU A 50 -12.29 -8.62 1.09
C GLU A 50 -12.08 -7.49 2.09
N VAL A 51 -11.43 -7.78 3.22
CA VAL A 51 -11.15 -6.82 4.29
C VAL A 51 -9.73 -6.30 4.13
N VAL A 52 -9.60 -4.96 4.05
CA VAL A 52 -8.31 -4.28 4.15
C VAL A 52 -7.94 -4.21 5.63
N VAL A 53 -6.82 -4.83 6.00
CA VAL A 53 -6.31 -4.80 7.37
C VAL A 53 -5.16 -3.80 7.46
N ASP A 54 -5.44 -2.60 7.95
CA ASP A 54 -4.46 -1.51 8.14
C ASP A 54 -3.43 -1.78 9.26
N THR A 55 -3.45 -2.97 9.87
CA THR A 55 -2.51 -3.37 10.93
C THR A 55 -1.34 -4.20 10.41
N VAL A 56 -1.38 -4.67 9.17
CA VAL A 56 -0.31 -5.47 8.55
C VAL A 56 0.06 -4.88 7.20
N LYS A 57 1.36 -4.63 6.99
CA LYS A 57 1.89 -4.12 5.73
C LYS A 57 3.07 -4.98 5.28
N GLN A 58 3.06 -5.40 4.02
CA GLN A 58 4.20 -6.10 3.42
C GLN A 58 4.96 -5.13 2.52
N VAL A 59 6.27 -5.04 2.73
CA VAL A 59 7.17 -4.24 1.89
C VAL A 59 8.36 -5.12 1.54
N GLY A 60 8.55 -5.40 0.26
CA GLY A 60 9.60 -6.32 -0.20
C GLY A 60 9.52 -7.67 0.52
N ALA A 61 10.63 -8.09 1.14
CA ALA A 61 10.72 -9.35 1.87
C ALA A 61 10.30 -9.26 3.35
N LYS A 62 9.95 -8.06 3.84
CA LYS A 62 9.62 -7.82 5.26
C LYS A 62 8.12 -7.61 5.47
N THR A 63 7.68 -8.05 6.64
CA THR A 63 6.32 -7.82 7.14
C THR A 63 6.38 -6.88 8.33
N PHE A 64 5.48 -5.91 8.36
CA PHE A 64 5.38 -4.90 9.41
C PHE A 64 4.00 -4.97 10.07
N PHE A 65 4.00 -4.89 11.39
CA PHE A 65 2.79 -4.82 12.19
C PHE A 65 2.64 -3.42 12.78
N ARG A 66 1.42 -2.89 12.78
CA ARG A 66 1.13 -1.59 13.36
C ARG A 66 0.91 -1.72 14.87
N HIS A 67 1.80 -1.14 15.66
CA HIS A 67 1.66 -0.99 17.11
C HIS A 67 1.37 0.48 17.44
N GLY A 68 0.09 0.79 17.71
CA GLY A 68 -0.36 2.17 17.86
C GLY A 68 -0.17 2.97 16.57
N GLN A 69 0.74 3.94 16.58
CA GLN A 69 1.07 4.78 15.41
C GLN A 69 2.43 4.43 14.77
N VAL A 70 3.06 3.34 15.20
CA VAL A 70 4.38 2.91 14.73
C VAL A 70 4.27 1.60 13.98
N TRP A 71 4.93 1.52 12.81
CA TRP A 71 5.11 0.26 12.08
C TRP A 71 6.35 -0.46 12.60
N VAL A 72 6.19 -1.69 13.08
CA VAL A 72 7.29 -2.48 13.64
C VAL A 72 7.56 -3.68 12.74
N ASP A 73 8.82 -3.84 12.35
CA ASP A 73 9.30 -5.02 11.63
C ASP A 73 9.03 -6.30 12.45
N SER A 74 8.35 -7.27 11.84
CA SER A 74 8.02 -8.57 12.45
C SER A 74 9.24 -9.34 13.01
N THR A 75 10.45 -9.02 12.56
CA THR A 75 11.70 -9.65 13.01
C THR A 75 12.40 -8.90 14.14
N ALA A 76 11.89 -7.75 14.58
CA ALA A 76 12.43 -7.00 15.71
C ALA A 76 12.00 -7.63 17.05
N THR A 77 12.95 -7.87 17.96
CA THR A 77 12.61 -8.39 19.30
C THR A 77 12.28 -7.26 20.29
N ALA A 78 11.59 -7.60 21.38
CA ALA A 78 11.26 -6.64 22.43
C ALA A 78 12.52 -6.00 23.05
N GLU A 79 13.61 -6.74 23.18
CA GLU A 79 14.90 -6.26 23.68
C GLU A 79 15.52 -5.24 22.71
N GLN A 80 15.50 -5.53 21.41
CA GLN A 80 16.05 -4.61 20.40
C GLN A 80 15.23 -3.31 20.31
N ILE A 81 13.90 -3.40 20.45
CA ILE A 81 13.01 -2.23 20.44
C ILE A 81 13.30 -1.29 21.63
N LYS A 82 13.72 -1.81 22.80
CA LYS A 82 14.14 -0.97 23.93
C LYS A 82 15.40 -0.15 23.63
N HIS A 83 16.23 -0.62 22.69
CA HIS A 83 17.48 0.01 22.29
C HIS A 83 17.39 0.61 20.88
N VAL A 84 16.22 1.12 20.51
CA VAL A 84 15.98 1.67 19.18
C VAL A 84 16.85 2.91 18.91
N LYS A 85 17.45 2.96 17.73
CA LYS A 85 18.24 4.10 17.27
C LYS A 85 17.38 5.04 16.45
N LYS A 86 17.12 6.23 16.99
CA LYS A 86 16.36 7.26 16.28
C LYS A 86 17.25 7.96 15.26
N ILE A 87 16.79 8.05 14.03
CA ILE A 87 17.45 8.77 12.94
C ILE A 87 16.43 9.68 12.27
N GLU A 88 16.89 10.77 11.67
CA GLU A 88 16.03 11.69 10.95
C GLU A 88 15.85 11.23 9.50
N ARG A 89 14.62 11.32 8.97
CA ARG A 89 14.35 10.98 7.57
C ARG A 89 15.11 11.91 6.64
N PHE A 90 15.67 11.33 5.58
CA PHE A 90 16.46 12.07 4.60
C PHE A 90 17.72 12.75 5.19
N SER A 91 18.13 12.36 6.41
CA SER A 91 19.45 12.73 6.93
C SER A 91 20.55 11.96 6.22
N LYS A 92 21.80 12.38 6.46
CA LYS A 92 22.97 11.64 5.97
C LYS A 92 22.97 10.20 6.48
N GLU A 93 22.69 9.98 7.77
CA GLU A 93 22.65 8.65 8.39
C GLU A 93 21.59 7.75 7.73
N TYR A 94 20.43 8.31 7.39
CA TYR A 94 19.37 7.59 6.68
C TYR A 94 19.84 7.09 5.30
N PHE A 95 20.52 7.96 4.53
CA PHE A 95 21.06 7.58 3.23
C PHE A 95 22.25 6.62 3.35
N ASP A 96 23.08 6.78 4.38
CA ASP A 96 24.18 5.86 4.68
C ASP A 96 23.64 4.45 4.98
N LEU A 97 22.51 4.33 5.69
CA LEU A 97 21.84 3.04 5.91
C LEU A 97 21.33 2.42 4.61
N ALA A 98 20.69 3.21 3.74
CA ALA A 98 20.24 2.74 2.43
C ALA A 98 21.42 2.27 1.56
N ALA A 99 22.54 2.99 1.60
CA ALA A 99 23.75 2.62 0.88
C ALA A 99 24.40 1.35 1.45
N ARG A 100 24.45 1.22 2.78
CA ARG A 100 25.08 0.09 3.49
C ARG A 100 24.32 -1.22 3.31
N PHE A 101 22.99 -1.19 3.43
CA PHE A 101 22.14 -2.39 3.36
C PHE A 101 21.49 -2.59 1.97
N GLY A 102 21.73 -1.68 1.04
CA GLY A 102 21.37 -1.82 -0.36
C GLY A 102 19.90 -1.58 -0.69
N LYS A 103 19.52 -1.99 -1.90
CA LYS A 103 18.22 -1.67 -2.52
C LYS A 103 17.01 -2.14 -1.70
N ASP A 104 17.14 -3.25 -0.96
CA ASP A 104 16.02 -3.76 -0.17
C ASP A 104 15.77 -2.88 1.05
N ALA A 105 16.83 -2.44 1.74
CA ALA A 105 16.71 -1.47 2.83
C ALA A 105 16.12 -0.14 2.35
N ALA A 106 16.50 0.35 1.18
CA ALA A 106 15.93 1.57 0.61
C ALA A 106 14.41 1.51 0.45
N ARG A 107 13.83 0.34 0.12
CA ARG A 107 12.36 0.17 0.01
C ARG A 107 11.68 0.28 1.38
N TYR A 108 12.30 -0.29 2.41
CA TYR A 108 11.77 -0.26 3.78
C TYR A 108 11.88 1.14 4.37
N LEU A 109 13.00 1.81 4.14
CA LEU A 109 13.25 3.18 4.55
C LEU A 109 12.23 4.16 3.93
N ALA A 110 11.77 3.89 2.70
CA ALA A 110 10.76 4.70 2.03
C ALA A 110 9.33 4.58 2.62
N MET A 111 9.09 3.71 3.60
CA MET A 111 7.78 3.57 4.24
C MET A 111 7.35 4.85 4.95
N GLU A 112 6.07 5.20 4.83
CA GLU A 112 5.47 6.37 5.47
C GLU A 112 5.14 6.15 6.96
N GLY A 113 5.12 7.24 7.73
CA GLY A 113 4.88 7.22 9.17
C GLY A 113 6.13 6.90 9.98
N SER A 114 5.95 6.66 11.28
CA SER A 114 7.01 6.21 12.17
C SER A 114 7.24 4.71 11.97
N VAL A 115 8.48 4.31 11.70
CA VAL A 115 8.82 2.93 11.37
C VAL A 115 10.01 2.46 12.20
N GLN A 116 9.82 1.36 12.94
CA GLN A 116 10.88 0.62 13.62
C GLN A 116 11.34 -0.55 12.74
N LEU A 117 12.48 -0.35 12.08
CA LEU A 117 13.04 -1.26 11.08
C LEU A 117 14.27 -1.99 11.63
N ARG A 118 14.28 -3.32 11.55
CA ARG A 118 15.47 -4.11 11.88
C ARG A 118 16.41 -4.20 10.66
N LEU A 119 17.62 -3.67 10.83
CA LEU A 119 18.73 -3.77 9.87
C LEU A 119 19.94 -4.40 10.56
N GLY A 120 20.24 -5.66 10.24
CA GLY A 120 21.23 -6.46 10.96
C GLY A 120 20.76 -6.76 12.40
N ASP A 121 21.58 -6.40 13.37
CA ASP A 121 21.32 -6.64 14.81
C ASP A 121 20.67 -5.45 15.52
N GLU A 122 20.45 -4.35 14.80
CA GLU A 122 19.94 -3.10 15.35
C GLU A 122 18.58 -2.75 14.77
N VAL A 123 17.80 -2.01 15.57
CA VAL A 123 16.51 -1.46 15.17
C VAL A 123 16.63 0.04 15.08
N TYR A 124 16.16 0.60 13.98
CA TYR A 124 16.18 2.03 13.69
C TYR A 124 14.75 2.56 13.65
N GLU A 125 14.54 3.74 14.22
CA GLU A 125 13.27 4.47 14.14
C GLU A 125 13.47 5.75 13.32
N PHE A 126 12.61 5.95 12.33
CA PHE A 126 12.58 7.11 11.43
C PHE A 126 11.15 7.41 10.98
#